data_AF-A0A2V6K9J6-F1
#
_entry.id   AF-A0A2V6K9J6-F1
#
_cell.length_a   1.000
_cell.length_b   1.000
_cell.length_c   1.000
_cell.angle_alpha   90.00
_cell.angle_beta   90.00
_cell.angle_gamma   90.00
#
_symmetry.space_group_name_H-M   'P 1'
#
loop_
_entity.id
_entity.type
_entity.pdbx_description
1 polymer ?
#
loop_
_entity_poly.entity_id
_entity_poly.type
_entity_poly.pdbx_seq_one_letter_code
_entity_poly.pdbx_strand_id
1 'polypeptide(L)' 'MKIAVAQISCALGDLNANLRKIRDFSSRAKDTEAGLIVFPEMADTGYSMPVIQ' A
#
# COMPACT_ATOMS: atom_id res chain seq x y z
N MET A 1 -7.82 -3.46 -19.74
CA MET A 1 -7.53 -3.75 -18.32
C MET A 1 -6.99 -2.48 -17.68
N LYS A 2 -7.64 -1.95 -16.64
CA LYS A 2 -7.18 -0.75 -15.90
C LYS A 2 -6.28 -1.20 -14.73
N ILE A 3 -5.15 -0.53 -14.54
CA ILE A 3 -4.20 -0.81 -13.45
C ILE A 3 -3.97 0.48 -12.67
N ALA A 4 -4.08 0.41 -11.34
CA ALA A 4 -3.77 1.51 -10.44
C ALA A 4 -2.36 1.35 -9.86
N VAL A 5 -1.67 2.46 -9.64
CA VAL A 5 -0.37 2.50 -8.96
C VAL A 5 -0.53 3.37 -7.71
N ALA A 6 -0.35 2.77 -6.54
CA ALA A 6 -0.47 3.49 -5.28
C ALA A 6 0.90 4.04 -4.87
N GLN A 7 1.09 5.34 -5.07
CA GLN A 7 2.21 6.05 -4.47
C GLN A 7 1.83 6.48 -3.05
N ILE A 8 2.39 5.79 -2.05
CA ILE A 8 2.07 6.01 -0.63
C ILE A 8 3.35 6.22 0.19
N SER A 9 3.26 7.06 1.22
CA SER A 9 4.28 7.13 2.27
C SER A 9 3.99 6.04 3.30
N CYS A 10 4.87 5.04 3.41
CA CYS A 10 4.76 3.97 4.41
C CYS A 10 5.25 4.46 5.77
N ALA A 11 4.55 4.08 6.84
CA ALA A 11 5.01 4.30 8.21
C ALA A 11 5.99 3.18 8.57
N LEU A 12 7.19 3.53 9.04
CA LEU A 12 8.22 2.54 9.39
C LEU A 12 7.80 1.75 10.63
N GLY A 13 7.68 0.43 10.52
CA GLY A 13 7.35 -0.50 11.60
C GLY A 13 5.88 -0.48 12.07
N ASP A 14 5.04 0.42 11.58
CA ASP A 14 3.61 0.47 11.93
C ASP A 14 2.76 -0.29 10.91
N LEU A 15 2.65 -1.60 11.14
CA LEU A 15 1.85 -2.51 10.32
C LEU A 15 0.39 -2.06 10.20
N ASN A 16 -0.20 -1.60 11.30
CA ASN A 16 -1.62 -1.24 11.32
C ASN A 16 -1.89 0.04 10.52
N ALA A 17 -1.03 1.05 10.62
CA ALA A 17 -1.14 2.27 9.82
C ALA A 17 -1.00 2.00 8.32
N ASN A 18 -0.09 1.11 7.95
CA ASN A 18 0.15 0.74 6.57
C ASN A 18 -0.99 -0.11 5.98
N LEU A 19 -1.50 -1.11 6.71
CA LEU A 19 -2.66 -1.90 6.28
C LEU A 19 -3.92 -1.05 6.12
N ARG A 20 -4.13 -0.03 6.97
CA ARG A 20 -5.20 0.96 6.76
C ARG A 20 -5.03 1.71 5.44
N LYS A 21 -3.82 2.23 5.16
CA LYS A 21 -3.50 2.88 3.88
C LYS A 21 -3.73 1.96 2.68
N ILE A 22 -3.28 0.72 2.74
CA ILE A 22 -3.46 -0.27 1.68
C ILE A 22 -4.95 -0.51 1.42
N ARG A 23 -5.76 -0.68 2.48
CA ARG A 23 -7.22 -0.83 2.35
C ARG A 23 -7.87 0.40 1.70
N ASP A 24 -7.51 1.60 2.14
CA ASP A 24 -8.09 2.83 1.61
C ASP A 24 -7.78 3.01 0.11
N PHE A 25 -6.53 2.78 -0.29
CA PHE A 25 -6.13 2.87 -1.70
C PHE A 25 -6.71 1.74 -2.55
N SER A 26 -6.89 0.55 -1.98
CA SER A 26 -7.57 -0.56 -2.66
C SER A 26 -9.04 -0.24 -2.91
N SER A 27 -9.74 0.37 -1.95
CA SER A 27 -11.12 0.84 -2.13
C SER A 27 -11.20 1.87 -3.25
N ARG A 28 -10.31 2.88 -3.24
CA ARG A 28 -10.26 3.91 -4.29
C ARG A 28 -9.97 3.33 -5.68
N ALA A 29 -9.09 2.33 -5.76
CA ALA A 29 -8.80 1.65 -7.03
C ALA A 29 -10.00 0.84 -7.54
N LYS A 30 -10.76 0.21 -6.63
CA LYS A 30 -12.01 -0.44 -6.97
C LYS A 30 -13.04 0.55 -7.53
N ASP A 31 -13.16 1.74 -6.91
CA ASP A 31 -14.09 2.79 -7.34
C ASP A 31 -13.74 3.36 -8.73
N THR A 32 -12.49 3.23 -9.18
CA THR A 32 -12.06 3.60 -10.55
C THR A 32 -12.10 2.44 -11.56
N GLU A 33 -12.64 1.29 -11.14
CA GLU A 33 -12.71 0.05 -11.91
C GLU A 33 -11.34 -0.53 -12.29
N ALA A 34 -10.31 -0.29 -11.47
CA ALA A 34 -9.01 -0.93 -11.66
C ALA A 34 -9.12 -2.45 -11.37
N GLY A 35 -8.62 -3.27 -12.29
CA GLY A 35 -8.55 -4.72 -12.13
C GLY A 35 -7.32 -5.21 -11.36
N LEU A 36 -6.34 -4.32 -11.17
CA LEU A 36 -5.12 -4.56 -10.40
C LEU A 36 -4.67 -3.24 -9.77
N ILE A 37 -4.18 -3.28 -8.54
CA ILE A 37 -3.45 -2.18 -7.90
C ILE A 37 -2.09 -2.72 -7.43
N VAL A 38 -1.03 -1.95 -7.66
CA VAL A 38 0.32 -2.25 -7.18
C VAL A 38 0.75 -1.22 -6.14
N PHE A 39 1.54 -1.68 -5.17
CA PHE A 39 2.06 -0.89 -4.06
C PHE A 39 3.59 -0.93 -4.05
N PRO A 40 4.26 -0.02 -3.31
CA PRO A 40 5.70 -0.08 -3.12
C PRO A 40 6.14 -1.40 -2.48
N GLU A 41 7.41 -1.74 -2.65
CA GLU A 41 8.02 -2.86 -1.93
C GLU A 41 7.88 -2.66 -0.42
N MET A 42 7.52 -3.72 0.30
CA MET A 42 7.34 -3.71 1.76
C MET A 42 6.33 -2.64 2.23
N ALA A 43 5.24 -2.44 1.49
CA ALA A 43 4.24 -1.42 1.82
C ALA A 43 3.55 -1.61 3.18
N ASP A 44 3.61 -2.81 3.77
CA ASP A 44 3.04 -3.18 5.06
C ASP A 44 3.93 -2.78 6.26
N THR A 45 5.25 -2.79 6.09
CA THR A 45 6.23 -2.50 7.15
C THR A 45 6.99 -1.20 6.92
N GLY A 46 7.07 -0.73 5.68
CA GLY A 46 7.95 0.33 5.24
C GLY A 46 9.38 -0.17 4.97
N TYR A 47 9.98 0.31 3.90
CA TYR A 47 11.30 -0.14 3.46
C TYR A 47 12.41 0.42 4.37
N SER A 48 12.79 -0.33 5.40
CA SER A 48 13.89 0.01 6.31
C SER A 48 14.37 -1.22 7.09
N MET A 49 15.60 -1.65 6.86
CA MET A 49 16.16 -2.90 7.44
C MET A 49 16.01 -3.00 8.98
N PRO A 50 16.21 -1.94 9.78
CA PRO A 50 16.06 -2.04 11.24
C PRO A 50 14.65 -2.29 11.76
N VAL A 51 13.60 -2.02 10.95
CA VAL A 51 12.20 -2.18 11.37
C VAL A 51 11.54 -3.44 10.80
N ILE A 52 12.23 -4.12 9.88
CA ILE A 52 11.80 -5.38 9.29
C ILE A 52 12.23 -6.49 10.25
N GLN A 53 11.27 -7.10 10.94
CA GLN A 53 11.49 -8.23 11.85
C GLN A 53 11.41 -9.56 11.10
#